data_AF-A0A0C9WF61-F1
#
_entry.id   AF-A0A0C9WF61-F1
#
_cell.length_a   1.000
_cell.length_b   1.000
_cell.length_c   1.000
_cell.angle_alpha   90.00
_cell.angle_beta   90.00
_cell.angle_gamma   90.00
#
_symmetry.space_group_name_H-M   'P 1'
#
loop_
_entity.id
_entity.type
_entity.pdbx_description
1 polymer ?
#
loop_
_entity_poly.entity_id
_entity_poly.type
_entity_poly.pdbx_seq_one_letter_code
_entity_poly.pdbx_strand_id
1 'polypeptide(L)' 'HLTPAILYELWSIWKANPRVPSVASRRAWAVSRNARLKHVDSWFLRRKSCAKRMGESFIEGPYELPLE' A
#
# COMPACT_ATOMS: atom_id res chain seq x y z
N HIS A 1 -3.35 -11.10 9.70
CA HIS A 1 -3.01 -11.64 8.39
C HIS A 1 -3.77 -10.87 7.30
N LEU A 2 -3.20 -10.68 6.11
CA LEU A 2 -3.90 -10.14 4.91
C LEU A 2 -4.35 -11.33 4.06
N THR A 3 -5.56 -11.30 3.52
CA THR A 3 -6.03 -12.38 2.63
C THR A 3 -5.28 -12.34 1.30
N PRO A 4 -5.25 -13.45 0.53
CA PRO A 4 -4.64 -13.46 -0.81
C PRO A 4 -5.25 -12.41 -1.75
N ALA A 5 -6.57 -12.18 -1.68
CA ALA A 5 -7.25 -11.15 -2.47
C ALA A 5 -6.74 -9.73 -2.14
N ILE A 6 -6.63 -9.40 -0.85
CA ILE A 6 -6.11 -8.11 -0.40
C ILE A 6 -4.64 -7.94 -0.81
N LEU A 7 -3.83 -8.99 -0.72
CA LEU A 7 -2.45 -8.95 -1.20
C LEU A 7 -2.37 -8.66 -2.70
N TYR A 8 -3.25 -9.27 -3.49
CA TYR A 8 -3.32 -9.02 -4.94
C TYR A 8 -3.67 -7.56 -5.23
N GLU A 9 -4.70 -7.00 -4.59
CA GLU A 9 -5.06 -5.57 -4.76
C GLU A 9 -3.91 -4.64 -4.37
N LEU A 10 -3.26 -4.87 -3.22
CA LEU A 10 -2.12 -4.07 -2.77
C LEU A 10 -0.96 -4.10 -3.79
N TRP A 11 -0.71 -5.26 -4.37
CA TRP A 11 0.29 -5.40 -5.44
C TRP A 11 -0.09 -4.62 -6.70
N SER A 12 -1.35 -4.69 -7.12
CA SER A 12 -1.85 -3.93 -8.28
C SER A 12 -1.72 -2.42 -8.05
N ILE A 13 -2.08 -1.95 -6.85
CA ILE A 13 -1.90 -0.55 -6.43
C ILE A 13 -0.43 -0.14 -6.52
N TRP A 14 0.48 -0.93 -5.94
CA TRP A 14 1.90 -0.61 -5.96
C TRP A 14 2.50 -0.62 -7.37
N LYS A 15 2.08 -1.56 -8.24
CA LYS A 15 2.55 -1.60 -9.63
C LYS A 15 2.09 -0.38 -10.42
N ALA A 16 0.84 0.06 -10.21
CA ALA A 16 0.31 1.25 -10.87
C ALA A 16 0.96 2.54 -10.34
N ASN A 17 1.24 2.60 -9.03
CA ASN A 17 1.86 3.76 -8.39
C ASN A 17 2.79 3.29 -7.26
N PRO A 18 4.10 3.11 -7.51
CA PRO A 18 5.07 2.61 -6.54
C PRO A 18 5.43 3.70 -5.53
N ARG A 19 4.46 4.02 -4.68
CA ARG A 19 4.46 5.12 -3.72
C ARG A 19 3.71 4.67 -2.47
N VAL A 20 4.06 5.24 -1.32
CA VAL A 20 3.31 4.99 -0.08
C VAL A 20 2.16 5.99 0.01
N PRO A 21 0.90 5.54 0.08
CA PRO A 21 -0.24 6.44 0.24
C PRO A 21 -0.24 7.12 1.62
N SER A 22 -1.02 8.18 1.76
CA SER A 22 -1.20 8.86 3.06
C SER A 22 -1.77 7.90 4.12
N VAL A 23 -1.55 8.22 5.40
CA VAL A 23 -2.09 7.40 6.51
C VAL A 23 -3.62 7.39 6.47
N ALA A 24 -4.25 8.55 6.19
CA ALA A 24 -5.70 8.67 6.07
C ALA A 24 -6.23 7.79 4.93
N SER A 25 -5.54 7.80 3.78
CA SER A 25 -5.92 6.99 2.63
C SER A 25 -5.82 5.48 2.89
N ARG A 26 -4.69 5.02 3.45
CA ARG A 26 -4.52 3.61 3.82
C ARG A 26 -5.57 3.14 4.81
N ARG A 27 -5.98 4.01 5.74
CA ARG A 27 -7.07 3.74 6.69
C ARG A 27 -8.41 3.60 5.98
N ALA A 28 -8.78 4.53 5.13
CA ALA A 28 -10.04 4.49 4.40
C ALA A 28 -10.11 3.25 3.48
N TRP A 29 -9.04 2.96 2.74
CA TRP A 29 -8.92 1.78 1.91
C TRP A 29 -9.05 0.48 2.74
N ALA A 30 -8.33 0.38 3.85
CA ALA A 30 -8.40 -0.78 4.73
C ALA A 30 -9.82 -1.01 5.27
N VAL A 31 -10.52 0.05 5.68
CA VAL A 31 -11.92 -0.03 6.14
C VAL A 31 -12.83 -0.55 5.02
N SER A 32 -12.72 -0.02 3.79
CA SER A 32 -13.56 -0.43 2.67
C SER A 32 -13.39 -1.92 2.29
N ARG A 33 -12.18 -2.48 2.48
CA ARG A 33 -11.87 -3.90 2.19
C ARG A 33 -12.01 -4.82 3.41
N ASN A 34 -12.53 -4.31 4.54
CA ASN A 34 -12.55 -5.01 5.83
C ASN A 34 -11.16 -5.57 6.23
N ALA A 35 -10.11 -4.83 5.90
CA ALA A 35 -8.71 -5.17 6.14
C ALA A 35 -8.21 -4.55 7.46
N ARG A 36 -7.28 -5.22 8.12
CA ARG A 36 -6.61 -4.65 9.30
C ARG A 36 -5.57 -3.61 8.88
N LEU A 37 -5.80 -2.34 9.24
CA LEU A 37 -4.91 -1.21 8.93
C LEU A 37 -3.43 -1.49 9.24
N LYS A 38 -3.12 -2.03 10.43
CA LYS A 38 -1.73 -2.34 10.82
C LYS A 38 -0.99 -3.21 9.82
N HIS A 39 -1.68 -4.16 9.18
CA HIS A 39 -1.07 -5.03 8.19
C HIS A 39 -0.90 -4.32 6.84
N VAL A 40 -1.87 -3.51 6.42
CA VAL A 40 -1.78 -2.66 5.22
C VAL A 40 -0.61 -1.68 5.36
N ASP A 41 -0.48 -1.04 6.52
CA ASP A 41 0.62 -0.12 6.80
C ASP A 41 1.98 -0.80 6.73
N SER A 42 2.09 -1.95 7.40
CA SER A 42 3.31 -2.75 7.39
C SER A 42 3.68 -3.20 5.98
N TRP A 43 2.69 -3.54 5.15
CA TRP A 43 2.91 -3.97 3.77
C TRP A 43 3.53 -2.85 2.92
N PHE A 44 2.95 -1.65 2.91
CA PHE A 44 3.48 -0.51 2.14
C PHE A 44 4.88 -0.08 2.61
N LEU A 45 5.12 -0.06 3.93
CA LEU A 45 6.43 0.31 4.48
C LEU A 45 7.52 -0.73 4.16
N ARG A 46 7.16 -2.03 4.20
CA ARG A 46 8.06 -3.11 3.78
C ARG A 46 8.37 -3.02 2.29
N ARG A 47 7.36 -2.71 1.47
CA ARG A 47 7.55 -2.59 0.01
C ARG A 47 8.42 -1.38 -0.34
N LYS A 48 8.21 -0.23 0.28
CA LYS A 48 9.12 0.94 0.16
C LYS A 48 10.56 0.59 0.57
N SER A 49 10.73 -0.09 1.70
CA SER A 49 12.06 -0.50 2.17
C SER A 49 12.74 -1.47 1.21
N CYS A 50 11.98 -2.39 0.60
CA CYS A 50 12.47 -3.32 -0.41
C CYS A 50 12.88 -2.59 -1.69
N ALA A 51 12.03 -1.70 -2.22
CA ALA A 51 12.34 -0.89 -3.41
C ALA A 51 13.61 -0.06 -3.20
N LYS A 52 13.73 0.62 -2.05
CA LYS A 52 14.93 1.38 -1.67
C LYS A 52 16.19 0.51 -1.64
N ARG A 53 16.09 -0.73 -1.16
CA ARG A 53 17.24 -1.66 -1.08
C ARG A 53 17.64 -2.20 -2.45
N MET A 54 16.67 -2.44 -3.33
CA MET A 54 16.90 -2.97 -4.67
C MET A 54 17.30 -1.89 -5.69
N GLY A 55 17.28 -0.62 -5.31
CA GLY A 55 17.47 0.49 -6.25
C GLY A 55 16.31 0.67 -7.23
N GLU A 56 15.13 0.11 -6.93
CA GLU A 56 13.92 0.33 -7.72
C GLU A 56 13.46 1.78 -7.59
N SER A 57 13.01 2.38 -8.70
CA SER A 57 12.40 3.70 -8.69
C SER A 57 11.06 3.65 -7.93
N PHE A 58 10.94 4.48 -6.89
CA PHE A 58 9.70 4.72 -6.18
C PHE A 58 9.49 6.23 -6.05
N ILE A 59 8.24 6.67 -6.04
CA ILE A 59 7.89 8.09 -5.97
C ILE A 59 7.82 8.50 -4.49
N GLU A 60 8.35 9.67 -4.16
CA GLU A 60 8.28 10.22 -2.80
C GLU A 60 7.05 11.08 -2.54
N GLY A 61 6.61 11.14 -1.28
CA GLY A 61 5.46 11.90 -0.78
C GLY A 61 4.15 11.11 -0.74
N PRO A 62 3.08 11.68 -0.16
CA PRO A 62 1.78 11.03 -0.05
C PRO A 62 0.94 11.17 -1.33
N TYR A 63 0.11 10.16 -1.61
CA TYR A 63 -1.02 10.24 -2.54
C TYR A 63 -2.26 9.58 -1.92
N GLU A 64 -3.41 9.82 -2.53
CA GLU A 64 -4.69 9.26 -2.11
C GLU A 64 -5.07 8.06 -3.01
N LEU A 65 -5.34 6.92 -2.39
CA LEU A 65 -5.94 5.74 -3.03
C LEU A 65 -7.40 6.03 -3.40
N PRO A 66 -7.86 5.58 -4.58
CA PRO A 66 -9.27 5.60 -4.89
C PRO A 66 -10.03 4.71 -3.91
N LEU A 67 -11.16 5.22 -3.42
CA LEU A 67 -12.16 4.45 -2.70
C LEU A 67 -13.19 4.00 -3.73
N GLU A 68 -13.35 2.69 -3.87
CA GLU A 68 -14.50 2.07 -4.53
C GLU A 68 -15.58 1.78 -3.50
#